data_AF-Q16N71-F1
#
_entry.id   AF-Q16N71-F1
#
_cell.length_a   1.000
_cell.length_b   1.000
_cell.length_c   1.000
_cell.angle_alpha   90.00
_cell.angle_beta   90.00
_cell.angle_gamma   90.00
#
_symmetry.space_group_name_H-M   'P 1'
#
loop_
_entity.id
_entity.type
_entity.pdbx_description
1 polymer ?
#
loop_
_entity_poly.entity_id
_entity_poly.type
_entity_poly.pdbx_seq_one_letter_code
_entity_poly.pdbx_strand_id
1 'polypeptide(L)'
;MLHLLQVNESMKNLEDIVRERNRAYHELETGETGERPGKLVTNQLGLKFYYRMFEHVIPKYANRKWNEKHKFYYRGTAVHKFLRLYREKLYNVKRKQRNRDRNEVMGLLKRYPNMDRAAIAEKYPSVDIDKLVKYDKIRGNYDSSKV
;
A
#
# COMPACT_ATOMS: atom_id res chain seq x y z
N MET A 1 32.26 -10.56 -1.85
CA MET A 1 30.81 -10.33 -1.61
C MET A 1 30.45 -8.84 -1.62
N LEU A 2 31.17 -7.96 -0.91
CA LEU A 2 30.92 -6.50 -0.88
C LEU A 2 31.01 -5.81 -2.25
N HIS A 3 31.98 -6.19 -3.09
CA HIS A 3 32.14 -5.59 -4.42
C HIS A 3 30.93 -5.81 -5.35
N LEU A 4 30.25 -6.96 -5.26
CA LEU A 4 29.05 -7.24 -6.06
C LEU A 4 27.87 -6.35 -5.64
N LEU A 5 27.74 -6.05 -4.34
CA LEU A 5 26.69 -5.15 -3.86
C LEU A 5 26.93 -3.73 -4.39
N GLN A 6 28.16 -3.24 -4.29
CA GLN A 6 28.53 -1.91 -4.79
C GLN A 6 28.34 -1.79 -6.31
N VAL A 7 28.72 -2.82 -7.07
CA VAL A 7 28.50 -2.84 -8.53
C VAL A 7 27.01 -2.86 -8.84
N ASN A 8 26.21 -3.67 -8.16
CA ASN A 8 24.76 -3.72 -8.35
C ASN A 8 24.09 -2.37 -8.03
N GLU A 9 24.50 -1.70 -6.96
CA GLU A 9 24.03 -0.37 -6.61
C GLU A 9 24.40 0.65 -7.69
N SER A 10 25.64 0.63 -8.17
CA SER A 10 26.08 1.51 -9.25
C SER A 10 25.28 1.27 -10.54
N MET A 11 25.03 0.02 -10.92
CA MET A 11 24.26 -0.32 -12.11
C MET A 11 22.80 0.13 -12.00
N LYS A 12 22.19 0.02 -10.81
CA LYS A 12 20.84 0.52 -10.54
C LYS A 12 20.76 2.04 -10.63
N ASN A 13 21.73 2.75 -10.03
CA ASN A 13 21.77 4.21 -10.08
C ASN A 13 21.90 4.71 -11.52
N LEU A 14 22.71 4.05 -12.34
CA LEU A 14 22.84 4.37 -13.77
C LEU A 14 21.51 4.15 -14.51
N GLU A 15 20.82 3.04 -14.26
CA GLU A 15 19.51 2.77 -14.84
C GLU A 15 18.46 3.82 -14.44
N ASP A 16 18.44 4.24 -13.17
CA ASP A 16 17.51 5.25 -12.67
C ASP A 16 17.73 6.61 -13.34
N ILE A 17 18.98 7.05 -13.51
CA ILE A 17 19.33 8.30 -14.22
C ILE A 17 18.88 8.24 -15.69
N VAL A 18 19.12 7.10 -16.36
CA VAL A 18 18.70 6.93 -17.76
C VAL A 18 17.18 6.97 -17.89
N ARG A 19 16.44 6.32 -16.97
CA ARG A 19 14.98 6.36 -16.94
C ARG A 19 14.43 7.76 -16.71
N GLU A 20 15.02 8.50 -15.78
CA GLU A 20 14.62 9.88 -15.48
C GLU A 20 14.78 10.79 -16.71
N ARG A 21 15.92 10.70 -17.40
CA ARG A 21 16.17 11.47 -18.63
C ARG A 21 15.21 11.09 -19.76
N ASN A 22 14.99 9.79 -19.98
CA ASN A 22 14.06 9.32 -21.01
C ASN A 22 12.63 9.79 -20.73
N ARG A 23 12.21 9.71 -19.46
CA ARG A 23 10.91 10.20 -19.03
C ARG A 23 10.76 11.69 -19.28
N ALA A 24 11.73 12.50 -18.87
CA ALA A 24 11.71 13.94 -19.11
C ALA A 24 11.65 14.28 -20.61
N TYR A 25 12.41 13.57 -21.43
CA TYR A 25 12.38 13.73 -22.89
C TYR A 25 10.98 13.44 -23.46
N HIS A 26 10.39 12.28 -23.13
CA HIS A 26 9.07 11.91 -23.66
C HIS A 26 7.95 12.81 -23.11
N GLU A 27 8.03 13.26 -21.85
CA GLU A 27 7.04 14.18 -21.28
C GLU A 27 7.05 15.54 -22.00
N LEU A 28 8.21 16.02 -22.46
CA LEU A 28 8.32 17.26 -23.23
C LEU A 28 7.87 17.12 -24.68
N GLU A 29 8.22 16.02 -25.35
CA GLU A 29 7.96 15.83 -26.78
C GLU A 29 6.54 15.31 -27.07
N THR A 30 6.06 14.31 -26.32
CA THR A 30 4.78 13.64 -26.57
C THR A 30 3.76 13.84 -25.44
N GLY A 31 4.17 14.37 -24.29
CA GLY A 31 3.33 14.48 -23.10
C GLY A 31 3.10 13.12 -22.40
N GLU A 32 3.82 12.08 -22.81
CA GLU A 32 3.71 10.74 -22.24
C GLU A 32 5.02 10.34 -21.55
N THR A 33 4.97 9.37 -20.64
CA THR A 33 6.15 8.97 -19.83
C THR A 33 7.21 8.20 -20.64
N GLY A 34 6.90 7.74 -21.86
CA GLY A 34 7.78 6.85 -22.65
C GLY A 34 7.91 5.42 -22.10
N GLU A 35 7.29 5.14 -20.95
CA GLU A 35 7.19 3.81 -20.39
C GLU A 35 6.18 2.95 -21.14
N ARG A 36 6.31 1.64 -20.95
CA ARG A 36 5.41 0.65 -21.54
C ARG A 36 3.95 1.00 -21.22
N PRO A 37 3.09 1.15 -22.24
CA PRO A 37 1.74 1.63 -22.02
C PRO A 37 0.92 0.61 -21.24
N GLY A 38 0.07 1.10 -20.34
CA GLY A 38 -0.77 0.27 -19.49
C GLY A 38 -2.01 1.01 -19.02
N LYS A 39 -2.98 0.25 -18.53
CA LYS A 39 -4.26 0.82 -18.07
C LYS A 39 -4.84 0.05 -16.90
N LEU A 40 -5.61 0.76 -16.08
CA LEU A 40 -6.36 0.15 -14.99
C LEU A 40 -7.58 -0.58 -15.54
N VAL A 41 -7.64 -1.89 -15.36
CA VAL A 41 -8.74 -2.74 -15.83
C VAL A 41 -9.29 -3.58 -14.69
N THR A 42 -10.50 -4.11 -14.86
CA THR A 42 -11.10 -5.06 -13.91
C THR A 42 -10.88 -6.48 -14.40
N ASN A 43 -10.52 -7.39 -13.49
CA ASN A 43 -10.50 -8.82 -13.78
C ASN A 43 -11.91 -9.42 -13.67
N GLN A 44 -12.03 -10.71 -13.97
CA GLN A 44 -13.30 -11.45 -13.89
C GLN A 44 -13.88 -11.57 -12.47
N LEU A 45 -13.06 -11.36 -11.43
CA LEU A 45 -13.48 -11.30 -10.03
C LEU A 45 -13.88 -9.88 -9.59
N GLY A 46 -13.77 -8.90 -10.49
CA GLY A 46 -14.05 -7.49 -10.26
C GLY A 46 -13.01 -6.71 -9.45
N LEU A 47 -11.82 -7.28 -9.30
CA LEU A 47 -10.66 -6.57 -8.73
C LEU A 47 -9.98 -5.75 -9.82
N LYS A 48 -9.61 -4.51 -9.49
CA LYS A 48 -8.86 -3.63 -10.39
C LYS A 48 -7.38 -4.03 -10.38
N PHE A 49 -6.77 -4.12 -11.55
CA PHE A 49 -5.34 -4.35 -11.72
C PHE A 49 -4.79 -3.53 -12.88
N TYR A 50 -3.49 -3.26 -12.84
CA TYR A 50 -2.81 -2.52 -13.91
C TYR A 50 -2.39 -3.49 -15.02
N TYR A 51 -3.05 -3.42 -16.17
CA TYR A 51 -2.73 -4.24 -17.33
C TYR A 51 -1.69 -3.54 -18.19
N ARG A 52 -0.52 -4.20 -18.34
CA ARG A 52 0.57 -3.76 -19.21
C ARG A 52 0.29 -4.26 -20.63
N MET A 53 0.16 -3.35 -21.58
CA MET A 53 -0.16 -3.68 -22.98
C MET A 53 1.08 -4.20 -23.71
N PHE A 54 0.90 -5.14 -24.63
CA PHE A 54 1.99 -5.70 -25.44
C PHE A 54 1.71 -5.40 -26.91
N GLU A 55 2.77 -5.39 -27.71
CA GLU A 55 2.65 -5.28 -29.16
C GLU A 55 2.08 -6.57 -29.75
N HIS A 56 1.26 -6.41 -30.79
CA HIS A 56 0.62 -7.50 -31.50
C HIS A 56 0.69 -7.23 -33.00
N VAL A 57 0.95 -8.29 -33.77
CA VAL A 57 1.01 -8.21 -35.24
C VAL A 57 -0.37 -7.95 -35.86
N ILE A 58 -1.44 -8.38 -35.18
CA ILE A 58 -2.82 -8.31 -35.67
C ILE A 58 -3.63 -7.36 -34.78
N PRO A 59 -4.56 -6.55 -35.35
CA PRO A 59 -5.47 -5.72 -34.56
C PRO A 59 -6.28 -6.52 -33.53
N LYS A 60 -6.64 -5.82 -32.44
CA LYS A 60 -7.32 -6.40 -31.28
C LYS A 60 -8.61 -7.15 -31.60
N TYR A 61 -9.44 -6.62 -32.51
CA TYR A 61 -10.72 -7.23 -32.87
C TYR A 61 -10.56 -8.57 -33.59
N ALA A 62 -9.48 -8.74 -34.35
CA ALA A 62 -9.17 -9.97 -35.08
C ALA A 62 -8.37 -10.99 -34.24
N ASN A 63 -7.75 -10.56 -33.15
CA ASN A 63 -6.96 -11.44 -32.28
C ASN A 63 -7.84 -12.25 -31.31
N ARG A 64 -8.34 -13.41 -31.79
CA ARG A 64 -9.19 -14.32 -31.00
C ARG A 64 -8.53 -14.78 -29.70
N LYS A 65 -7.27 -15.23 -29.76
CA LYS A 65 -6.52 -15.70 -28.57
C LYS A 65 -6.42 -14.61 -27.50
N TRP A 66 -6.19 -13.36 -27.92
CA TRP A 66 -6.12 -12.24 -26.99
C TRP A 66 -7.48 -11.95 -26.35
N ASN A 67 -8.56 -11.92 -27.14
CA ASN A 67 -9.93 -11.64 -26.65
C ASN A 67 -10.45 -12.71 -25.69
N GLU A 68 -10.11 -13.98 -25.92
CA GLU A 68 -10.47 -15.09 -25.03
C GLU A 68 -9.79 -14.98 -23.67
N LYS A 69 -8.50 -14.63 -23.68
CA LYS A 69 -7.68 -14.50 -22.46
C LYS A 69 -8.00 -13.24 -21.65
N HIS A 70 -8.22 -12.11 -22.33
CA HIS A 70 -8.30 -10.79 -21.69
C HIS A 70 -9.75 -10.30 -21.52
N LYS A 71 -10.50 -10.98 -20.64
CA LYS A 71 -11.85 -10.56 -20.26
C LYS A 71 -11.79 -9.49 -19.18
N PHE A 72 -11.72 -8.23 -19.60
CA PHE A 72 -11.61 -7.04 -18.72
C PHE A 72 -12.95 -6.56 -18.16
N TYR A 73 -13.78 -7.50 -17.73
CA TYR A 73 -15.05 -7.20 -17.09
C TYR A 73 -15.45 -8.37 -16.20
N TYR A 74 -16.33 -8.08 -15.26
CA TYR A 74 -17.00 -9.08 -14.44
C TYR A 74 -18.50 -8.85 -14.49
N ARG A 75 -19.26 -9.92 -14.33
CA ARG A 75 -20.73 -9.89 -14.26
C ARG A 75 -21.20 -10.94 -13.27
N GLY A 76 -22.45 -10.84 -12.84
CA GLY A 76 -23.10 -11.83 -12.00
C GLY A 76 -23.14 -11.45 -10.51
N THR A 77 -24.19 -11.93 -9.86
CA THR A 77 -24.49 -11.68 -8.44
C THR A 77 -23.46 -12.31 -7.50
N ALA A 78 -22.90 -13.47 -7.87
CA ALA A 78 -21.86 -14.15 -7.11
C ALA A 78 -20.61 -13.28 -6.95
N VAL A 79 -20.16 -12.60 -8.02
CA VAL A 79 -18.99 -11.71 -7.98
C VAL A 79 -19.28 -10.48 -7.12
N HIS A 80 -20.49 -9.90 -7.20
CA HIS A 80 -20.88 -8.80 -6.31
C HIS A 80 -20.86 -9.20 -4.83
N LYS A 81 -21.37 -10.39 -4.50
CA LYS A 81 -21.32 -10.94 -3.14
C LYS A 81 -19.87 -11.14 -2.67
N PHE A 82 -19.01 -11.69 -3.53
CA PHE A 82 -17.59 -11.84 -3.26
C PHE A 82 -16.92 -10.49 -2.96
N LEU A 83 -17.13 -9.48 -3.80
CA LEU A 83 -16.56 -8.15 -3.60
C LEU A 83 -17.02 -7.49 -2.30
N ARG A 84 -18.28 -7.68 -1.92
CA ARG A 84 -18.82 -7.21 -0.63
C ARG A 84 -18.08 -7.85 0.55
N LEU A 85 -18.04 -9.18 0.59
CA LEU A 85 -17.36 -9.95 1.64
C LEU A 85 -15.86 -9.64 1.69
N TYR A 86 -15.24 -9.43 0.54
CA TYR A 86 -13.83 -9.03 0.46
C TYR A 86 -13.59 -7.66 1.11
N ARG A 87 -14.44 -6.67 0.84
CA ARG A 87 -14.35 -5.34 1.48
C ARG A 87 -14.60 -5.41 2.98
N GLU A 88 -15.58 -6.18 3.42
CA GLU A 88 -15.86 -6.43 4.84
C GLU A 88 -14.65 -7.07 5.54
N LYS A 89 -13.99 -8.03 4.87
CA LYS A 89 -12.75 -8.65 5.37
C LYS A 89 -11.63 -7.63 5.52
N LEU A 90 -11.37 -6.81 4.50
CA LEU A 90 -10.34 -5.75 4.57
C LEU A 90 -10.63 -4.74 5.69
N TYR A 91 -11.90 -4.35 5.84
CA TYR A 91 -12.33 -3.47 6.93
C TYR A 91 -12.07 -4.10 8.30
N ASN A 92 -12.43 -5.37 8.48
CA ASN A 92 -12.19 -6.10 9.72
C ASN A 92 -10.70 -6.22 10.06
N VAL A 93 -9.83 -6.45 9.06
CA VAL A 93 -8.38 -6.47 9.25
C VAL A 93 -7.88 -5.10 9.73
N LYS A 94 -8.27 -4.00 9.05
CA LYS A 94 -7.91 -2.64 9.46
C LYS A 94 -8.41 -2.30 10.86
N ARG A 95 -9.65 -2.67 11.18
CA ARG A 95 -10.24 -2.47 12.52
C ARG A 95 -9.47 -3.24 13.60
N LYS A 96 -9.14 -4.51 13.35
CA LYS A 96 -8.35 -5.33 14.29
C LYS A 96 -6.95 -4.75 14.50
N GLN A 97 -6.30 -4.24 13.44
CA GLN A 97 -4.99 -3.59 13.56
C GLN A 97 -5.06 -2.36 14.46
N ARG A 98 -6.01 -1.43 14.20
CA ARG A 98 -6.19 -0.24 15.06
C ARG A 98 -6.43 -0.59 16.53
N ASN A 99 -7.18 -1.66 16.79
CA ASN A 99 -7.40 -2.12 18.17
C ASN A 99 -6.13 -2.70 18.80
N ARG A 100 -5.31 -3.43 18.03
CA ARG A 100 -4.01 -3.93 18.49
C ARG A 100 -3.05 -2.79 18.80
N ASP A 101 -2.90 -1.85 17.88
CA ASP A 101 -2.06 -0.64 18.05
C ASP A 101 -2.48 0.11 19.32
N ARG A 102 -3.79 0.36 19.48
CA ARG A 102 -4.34 1.02 20.67
C ARG A 102 -4.02 0.24 21.96
N ASN A 103 -4.21 -1.08 21.96
CA ASN A 103 -3.95 -1.91 23.14
C ASN A 103 -2.46 -1.95 23.50
N GLU A 104 -1.58 -1.96 22.50
CA GLU A 104 -0.14 -1.91 22.69
C GLU A 104 0.27 -0.56 23.31
N VAL A 105 -0.20 0.56 22.76
CA VAL A 105 0.04 1.90 23.31
C VAL A 105 -0.49 2.02 24.75
N MET A 106 -1.72 1.53 25.02
CA MET A 106 -2.25 1.51 26.39
C MET A 106 -1.36 0.69 27.34
N GLY A 107 -0.85 -0.45 26.88
CA GLY A 107 0.06 -1.29 27.66
C GLY A 107 1.44 -0.68 27.90
N LEU A 108 1.92 0.16 26.97
CA LEU A 108 3.16 0.92 27.12
C LEU A 108 2.97 2.06 28.12
N LEU A 109 1.96 2.90 27.94
CA LEU A 109 1.69 4.04 28.83
C LEU A 109 1.40 3.61 30.28
N LYS A 110 0.76 2.46 30.47
CA LYS A 110 0.51 1.91 31.81
C LYS A 110 1.79 1.43 32.52
N ARG A 111 2.74 0.88 31.77
CA ARG A 111 4.02 0.37 32.32
C ARG A 111 5.06 1.47 32.47
N TYR A 112 5.04 2.45 31.57
CA TYR A 112 6.01 3.53 31.48
C TYR A 112 5.27 4.88 31.35
N PRO A 113 4.80 5.46 32.48
CA PRO A 113 3.97 6.66 32.45
C PRO A 113 4.71 7.91 31.93
N ASN A 114 6.04 7.96 32.07
CA ASN A 114 6.89 9.07 31.64
C ASN A 114 7.52 8.86 30.25
N MET A 115 6.99 7.92 29.45
CA MET A 115 7.51 7.64 28.10
C MET A 115 7.26 8.81 27.14
N ASP A 116 8.20 9.03 26.22
CA ASP A 116 8.08 10.11 25.23
C ASP A 116 6.88 9.87 24.29
N ARG A 117 5.94 10.81 24.34
CA ARG A 117 4.68 10.75 23.61
C ARG A 117 4.89 11.00 22.11
N ALA A 118 5.89 11.82 21.75
CA ALA A 118 6.19 12.13 20.36
C ALA A 118 6.68 10.87 19.62
N ALA A 119 7.61 10.13 20.22
CA ALA A 119 8.09 8.86 19.66
C ALA A 119 6.98 7.80 19.50
N ILE A 120 6.01 7.73 20.43
CA ILE A 120 4.86 6.83 20.30
C ILE A 120 3.94 7.26 19.14
N ALA A 121 3.73 8.57 18.94
CA ALA A 121 2.88 9.11 17.88
C ALA A 121 3.44 8.78 16.49
N GLU A 122 4.76 8.89 16.34
CA GLU A 122 5.47 8.54 15.12
C GLU A 122 5.31 7.06 14.78
N LYS A 123 5.47 6.18 15.78
CA LYS A 123 5.37 4.73 15.59
C LYS A 123 3.93 4.25 15.36
N TYR A 124 2.94 4.88 16.00
CA TYR A 124 1.52 4.50 15.92
C TYR A 124 0.64 5.66 15.44
N PRO A 125 0.74 6.06 14.17
CA PRO A 125 -0.02 7.20 13.63
C PRO A 125 -1.53 6.96 13.59
N SER A 126 -1.98 5.71 13.76
CA SER A 126 -3.39 5.34 13.78
C SER A 126 -4.09 5.64 15.13
N VAL A 127 -3.32 5.95 16.18
CA VAL A 127 -3.78 6.06 17.56
C VAL A 127 -3.66 7.48 18.07
N ASP A 128 -4.75 8.02 18.61
CA ASP A 128 -4.79 9.32 19.29
C ASP A 128 -4.32 9.17 20.76
N ILE A 129 -3.08 9.57 21.02
CA ILE A 129 -2.41 9.41 22.32
C ILE A 129 -2.96 10.37 23.37
N ASP A 130 -3.25 11.61 23.00
CA ASP A 130 -3.78 12.63 23.92
C ASP A 130 -5.13 12.20 24.47
N LYS A 131 -5.95 11.58 23.62
CA LYS A 131 -7.20 10.95 24.06
C LYS A 131 -6.95 9.76 24.97
N LEU A 132 -5.94 8.95 24.70
CA LEU A 132 -5.60 7.78 25.51
C LEU A 132 -5.16 8.16 26.93
N VAL A 133 -4.23 9.10 27.09
CA VAL A 133 -3.69 9.54 28.40
C VAL A 133 -4.79 10.02 29.35
N LYS A 134 -5.88 10.59 28.81
CA LYS A 134 -7.05 11.04 29.59
C LYS A 134 -7.91 9.90 30.13
N TYR A 135 -7.78 8.67 29.61
CA TYR A 135 -8.56 7.54 30.11
C TYR A 135 -8.05 7.09 31.48
N ASP A 136 -9.00 6.93 32.40
CA ASP A 136 -8.78 6.43 33.74
C ASP A 136 -8.06 5.06 33.77
N LYS A 137 -8.28 4.23 32.75
CA LYS A 137 -7.62 2.92 32.59
C LYS A 137 -6.08 2.99 32.44
N ILE A 138 -5.53 4.16 32.08
CA ILE A 138 -4.09 4.37 31.92
C ILE A 138 -3.46 4.94 33.20
N ARG A 139 -4.25 5.69 33.98
CA ARG A 139 -3.92 6.09 35.35
C ARG A 139 -3.95 4.84 36.23
N GLY A 140 -2.89 4.04 36.20
CA GLY A 140 -2.71 3.00 37.20
C GLY A 140 -2.66 3.59 38.61
N ASN A 141 -2.60 2.75 39.64
CA ASN A 141 -2.35 3.15 41.02
C ASN A 141 -0.89 3.64 41.20
N TYR A 142 -0.44 4.58 40.38
CA TYR A 142 0.91 5.10 40.42
C TYR A 142 0.97 6.19 41.49
N ASP A 143 1.63 5.87 42.59
CA ASP A 143 1.95 6.83 43.64
C ASP A 143 3.05 7.77 43.14
N SER A 144 2.67 9.02 42.83
CA SER A 144 3.56 10.07 42.32
C SER A 144 4.63 10.52 43.33
N SER A 145 4.68 9.95 44.55
CA SER A 145 5.59 10.34 45.62
C SER A 145 6.93 9.59 45.67
N LYS A 146 7.20 8.69 44.71
CA LYS A 146 8.47 7.95 44.60
C LYS A 146 9.21 8.22 43.29
N VAL A 147 9.60 9.46 43.05
CA VAL A 147 10.73 9.83 42.17
C VAL A 147 11.50 10.96 42.85
#